data_AF-A0A2B8AMB2-F1
#
_entry.id   AF-A0A2B8AMB2-F1
#
_cell.length_a   1.000
_cell.length_b   1.000
_cell.length_c   1.000
_cell.angle_alpha   90.00
_cell.angle_beta   90.00
_cell.angle_gamma   90.00
#
_symmetry.space_group_name_H-M   'P 1'
#
loop_
_entity.id
_entity.type
_entity.pdbx_description
1 polymer ?
#
loop_
_entity_poly.entity_id
_entity_poly.type
_entity_poly.pdbx_seq_one_letter_code
_entity_poly.pdbx_strand_id
1 'polypeptide(L)'
;MAETLIAVISTTVALGALYVSWAGHRHQVRRARETAQRERETAERERGIEAREREAAERARQAESREALVQASLIDVRLRTVPSAIHPGYVTPQLDVINRSSHPVRELAATLHEQPVPEVCGDVNAATGRTFTLPSGRSGEVSARLADVRLSFTDAAGAYWRRDGDGGLRRGTERDGVTTWGPREEPVIRAVDTPWAAQPATSAPARPAFDFPDGVSESRAGRARPVAVVALVAAVVAAVAVAVAVLR
;
A
#
# COMPACT_ATOMS: atom_id res chain seq x y z
N MET A 1 -68.87 47.87 18.05
CA MET A 1 -68.36 47.73 16.66
C MET A 1 -66.83 47.81 16.59
N ALA A 2 -66.17 48.69 17.35
CA ALA A 2 -64.70 48.76 17.35
C ALA A 2 -64.01 47.51 17.95
N GLU A 3 -64.51 46.96 19.06
CA GLU A 3 -63.94 45.75 19.71
C GLU A 3 -64.00 44.51 18.81
N THR A 4 -65.11 44.30 18.10
CA THR A 4 -65.23 43.21 17.12
C THR A 4 -64.22 43.35 15.98
N LEU A 5 -63.93 44.58 15.56
CA LEU A 5 -62.97 44.86 14.49
C LEU A 5 -61.53 44.58 14.94
N ILE A 6 -61.17 44.98 16.16
CA ILE A 6 -59.85 44.68 16.77
C ILE A 6 -59.66 43.17 16.92
N ALA A 7 -60.68 42.44 17.38
CA ALA A 7 -60.64 40.99 17.52
C ALA A 7 -60.47 40.26 16.17
N VAL A 8 -61.13 40.73 15.11
CA VAL A 8 -60.99 40.16 13.77
C VAL A 8 -59.59 40.41 13.21
N ILE A 9 -59.04 41.62 13.38
CA ILE A 9 -57.69 41.96 12.92
C ILE A 9 -56.65 41.12 13.66
N SER A 10 -56.72 41.03 15.00
CA SER A 10 -55.76 40.27 15.79
C SER A 10 -55.78 38.78 15.46
N THR A 11 -56.97 38.20 15.26
CA THR A 11 -57.14 36.81 14.84
C THR A 11 -56.54 36.57 13.45
N THR A 12 -56.75 37.50 12.52
CA THR A 12 -56.20 37.40 11.15
C THR A 12 -54.67 37.46 11.17
N VAL A 13 -54.09 38.36 11.96
CA VAL A 13 -52.63 38.46 12.12
C VAL A 13 -52.07 37.19 12.77
N ALA A 14 -52.74 36.65 13.80
CA ALA A 14 -52.33 35.41 14.47
C ALA A 14 -52.37 34.21 13.52
N LEU A 15 -53.44 34.07 12.73
CA LEU A 15 -53.56 33.02 11.71
C LEU A 15 -52.50 33.18 10.60
N GLY A 16 -52.20 34.41 10.18
CA GLY A 16 -51.13 34.69 9.23
C GLY A 16 -49.75 34.30 9.76
N ALA A 17 -49.45 34.65 11.01
CA ALA A 17 -48.19 34.27 11.67
C ALA A 17 -48.05 32.75 11.83
N LEU A 18 -49.14 32.06 12.22
CA LEU A 18 -49.18 30.61 12.31
C LEU A 18 -48.93 29.95 10.95
N TYR A 19 -49.56 30.47 9.89
CA TYR A 19 -49.37 29.96 8.53
C TYR A 19 -47.92 30.12 8.04
N VAL A 20 -47.31 31.29 8.24
CA VAL A 20 -45.91 31.54 7.86
C VAL A 20 -44.95 30.66 8.65
N SER A 21 -45.19 30.48 9.95
CA SER A 21 -44.41 29.56 10.80
C SER A 21 -44.53 28.12 10.31
N TRP A 22 -45.73 27.64 10.03
CA TRP A 22 -45.96 26.29 9.49
C TRP A 22 -45.31 26.09 8.12
N ALA A 23 -45.45 27.07 7.21
CA ALA A 23 -44.82 27.03 5.89
C ALA A 23 -43.28 27.02 5.99
N GLY A 24 -42.72 27.84 6.88
CA GLY A 24 -41.29 27.87 7.19
C GLY A 24 -40.80 26.52 7.74
N HIS A 25 -41.53 25.94 8.69
CA HIS A 25 -41.21 24.63 9.25
C HIS A 25 -41.25 23.53 8.17
N ARG A 26 -42.28 23.51 7.32
CA ARG A 26 -42.37 22.52 6.24
C ARG A 26 -41.21 22.64 5.24
N HIS A 27 -40.79 23.87 4.94
CA HIS A 27 -39.65 24.13 4.07
C HIS A 27 -38.32 23.69 4.71
N GLN A 28 -38.13 23.96 6.00
CA GLN A 28 -36.96 23.48 6.76
C GLN A 28 -36.90 21.95 6.78
N VAL A 29 -38.03 21.27 7.04
CA VAL A 29 -38.09 19.79 7.03
C VAL A 29 -37.76 19.22 5.65
N ARG A 30 -38.21 19.85 4.55
CA ARG A 30 -37.85 19.42 3.19
C ARG A 30 -36.35 19.56 2.94
N ARG A 31 -35.75 20.71 3.27
CA ARG A 31 -34.30 20.93 3.12
C ARG A 31 -33.47 19.96 3.95
N ALA A 32 -33.88 19.71 5.20
CA ALA A 32 -33.19 18.77 6.08
C ALA A 32 -33.22 17.33 5.53
N ARG A 33 -34.31 16.92 4.86
CA ARG A 33 -34.38 15.61 4.19
C ARG A 33 -33.47 15.54 2.97
N GLU A 34 -33.40 16.60 2.17
CA GLU A 34 -32.53 16.65 0.99
C GLU A 34 -31.05 16.61 1.37
N THR A 35 -30.63 17.34 2.41
CA THR A 35 -29.24 17.30 2.91
C THR A 35 -28.91 15.93 3.46
N ALA A 36 -29.80 15.35 4.28
CA ALA A 36 -29.61 14.00 4.81
C ALA A 36 -29.52 12.93 3.71
N GLN A 37 -30.27 13.09 2.61
CA GLN A 37 -30.18 12.18 1.47
C GLN A 37 -28.86 12.32 0.72
N ARG A 38 -28.39 13.55 0.49
CA ARG A 38 -27.09 13.80 -0.16
C ARG A 38 -25.93 13.30 0.69
N GLU A 39 -25.97 13.54 2.00
CA GLU A 39 -24.97 13.04 2.96
C GLU A 39 -24.90 11.52 2.97
N ARG A 40 -26.04 10.83 2.84
CA ARG A 40 -26.07 9.36 2.71
C ARG A 40 -25.43 8.89 1.41
N GLU A 41 -25.77 9.53 0.29
CA GLU A 41 -25.22 9.19 -1.02
C GLU A 41 -23.69 9.42 -1.06
N THR A 42 -23.20 10.52 -0.48
CA THR A 42 -21.76 10.78 -0.39
C THR A 42 -21.07 9.77 0.53
N ALA A 43 -21.65 9.47 1.70
CA ALA A 43 -21.10 8.49 2.61
C ALA A 43 -21.03 7.08 1.99
N GLU A 44 -22.02 6.69 1.18
CA GLU A 44 -22.01 5.42 0.45
C GLU A 44 -20.92 5.39 -0.62
N ARG A 45 -20.74 6.49 -1.36
CA ARG A 45 -19.66 6.62 -2.35
C ARG A 45 -18.28 6.57 -1.69
N GLU A 46 -18.08 7.29 -0.59
CA GLU A 46 -16.83 7.32 0.15
C GLU A 46 -16.46 5.93 0.67
N ARG A 47 -17.41 5.20 1.28
CA ARG A 47 -17.18 3.80 1.71
C ARG A 47 -16.85 2.88 0.54
N GLY A 48 -17.50 3.08 -0.61
CA GLY A 48 -17.22 2.31 -1.82
C GLY A 48 -15.81 2.56 -2.36
N ILE A 49 -15.31 3.80 -2.29
CA ILE A 49 -13.94 4.15 -2.68
C ILE A 49 -12.95 3.57 -1.68
N GLU A 50 -13.18 3.76 -0.39
CA GLU A 50 -12.29 3.26 0.67
C GLU A 50 -12.13 1.73 0.62
N ALA A 51 -13.22 1.00 0.35
CA ALA A 51 -13.16 -0.46 0.18
C ALA A 51 -12.30 -0.87 -1.02
N ARG A 52 -12.41 -0.19 -2.15
CA ARG A 52 -11.61 -0.47 -3.36
C ARG A 52 -10.15 -0.10 -3.17
N GLU A 53 -9.86 1.00 -2.47
CA GLU A 53 -8.49 1.40 -2.15
C GLU A 53 -7.80 0.38 -1.25
N ARG A 54 -8.51 -0.13 -0.23
CA ARG A 54 -7.99 -1.20 0.64
C ARG A 54 -7.69 -2.47 -0.15
N GLU A 55 -8.62 -2.91 -1.00
CA GLU A 55 -8.41 -4.10 -1.84
C GLU A 55 -7.23 -3.92 -2.82
N ALA A 56 -7.11 -2.74 -3.44
CA ALA A 56 -5.99 -2.44 -4.34
C ALA A 56 -4.66 -2.40 -3.58
N ALA A 57 -4.62 -1.81 -2.39
CA ALA A 57 -3.44 -1.77 -1.53
C ALA A 57 -3.01 -3.17 -1.08
N GLU A 58 -3.96 -4.04 -0.72
CA GLU A 58 -3.68 -5.43 -0.39
C GLU A 58 -3.10 -6.20 -1.57
N ARG A 59 -3.67 -6.04 -2.77
CA ARG A 59 -3.14 -6.66 -4.00
C ARG A 59 -1.74 -6.16 -4.34
N ALA A 60 -1.47 -4.86 -4.17
CA ALA A 60 -0.14 -4.29 -4.37
C ALA A 60 0.88 -4.90 -3.40
N ARG A 61 0.56 -4.96 -2.09
CA ARG A 61 1.44 -5.59 -1.08
C ARG A 61 1.72 -7.07 -1.37
N GLN A 62 0.71 -7.81 -1.85
CA GLN A 62 0.89 -9.21 -2.25
C GLN A 62 1.78 -9.33 -3.48
N ALA A 63 1.64 -8.46 -4.47
CA ALA A 63 2.50 -8.44 -5.65
C ALA A 63 3.96 -8.14 -5.27
N GLU A 64 4.19 -7.10 -4.47
CA GLU A 64 5.53 -6.75 -3.95
C GLU A 64 6.16 -7.91 -3.17
N SER A 65 5.38 -8.58 -2.32
CA SER A 65 5.86 -9.72 -1.53
C SER A 65 6.24 -10.90 -2.43
N ARG A 66 5.47 -11.16 -3.50
CA ARG A 66 5.78 -12.21 -4.48
C ARG A 66 7.03 -11.87 -5.28
N GLU A 67 7.19 -10.62 -5.71
CA GLU A 67 8.37 -10.17 -6.44
C GLU A 67 9.64 -10.30 -5.59
N ALA A 68 9.57 -9.89 -4.32
CA ALA A 68 10.68 -10.04 -3.38
C ALA A 68 11.07 -11.52 -3.18
N LEU A 69 10.07 -12.40 -2.99
CA LEU A 69 10.31 -13.85 -2.90
C LEU A 69 10.95 -14.41 -4.18
N VAL A 70 10.46 -14.00 -5.36
CA VAL A 70 11.05 -14.41 -6.64
C VAL A 70 12.51 -13.96 -6.72
N GLN A 71 12.83 -12.71 -6.36
CA GLN A 71 14.21 -12.24 -6.35
C GLN A 71 15.09 -13.02 -5.38
N ALA A 72 14.64 -13.26 -4.15
CA ALA A 72 15.37 -14.04 -3.16
C ALA A 72 15.59 -15.50 -3.61
N SER A 73 14.64 -16.09 -4.34
CA SER A 73 14.75 -17.44 -4.89
C SER A 73 15.86 -17.61 -5.92
N LEU A 74 16.26 -16.52 -6.61
CA LEU A 74 17.32 -16.50 -7.62
C LEU A 74 18.74 -16.61 -7.02
N ILE A 75 18.89 -16.55 -5.70
CA ILE A 75 20.19 -16.73 -5.03
C ILE A 75 20.48 -18.22 -4.88
N ASP A 76 21.10 -18.82 -5.88
CA ASP A 76 21.45 -20.25 -5.87
C ASP A 76 22.64 -20.48 -4.93
N VAL A 77 22.52 -21.47 -4.05
CA VAL A 77 23.57 -21.84 -3.10
C VAL A 77 23.93 -23.27 -3.38
N ARG A 78 25.17 -23.47 -3.79
CA ARG A 78 25.70 -24.79 -4.11
C ARG A 78 26.84 -25.10 -3.18
N LEU A 79 26.96 -26.38 -2.92
CA LEU A 79 27.95 -26.88 -2.01
C LEU A 79 28.75 -27.95 -2.71
N ARG A 80 30.06 -27.75 -2.77
CA ARG A 80 30.99 -28.72 -3.35
C ARG A 80 32.02 -29.12 -2.30
N THR A 81 32.41 -30.38 -2.31
CA THR A 81 33.50 -30.87 -1.47
C THR A 81 34.72 -31.11 -2.34
N VAL A 82 35.86 -30.54 -1.94
CA VAL A 82 37.13 -30.75 -2.62
C VAL A 82 37.97 -31.70 -1.76
N PRO A 83 38.42 -32.86 -2.25
CA PRO A 83 39.31 -33.74 -1.50
C PRO A 83 40.61 -33.04 -1.11
N SER A 84 41.06 -33.23 0.13
CA SER A 84 42.36 -32.70 0.57
C SER A 84 43.50 -33.49 -0.07
N ALA A 85 44.48 -32.77 -0.64
CA ALA A 85 45.71 -33.38 -1.14
C ALA A 85 46.66 -33.84 -0.01
N ILE A 86 46.45 -33.33 1.22
CA ILE A 86 47.37 -33.53 2.35
C ILE A 86 46.98 -34.77 3.16
N HIS A 87 45.68 -35.03 3.35
CA HIS A 87 45.21 -36.14 4.18
C HIS A 87 44.07 -36.91 3.51
N PRO A 88 44.21 -38.23 3.28
CA PRO A 88 43.12 -39.04 2.75
C PRO A 88 41.93 -39.03 3.72
N GLY A 89 40.72 -38.88 3.18
CA GLY A 89 39.49 -38.80 3.97
C GLY A 89 39.14 -37.41 4.53
N TYR A 90 40.01 -36.41 4.38
CA TYR A 90 39.66 -35.01 4.62
C TYR A 90 39.12 -34.36 3.35
N VAL A 91 38.13 -33.50 3.53
CA VAL A 91 37.55 -32.68 2.47
C VAL A 91 37.50 -31.22 2.92
N THR A 92 37.67 -30.34 1.94
CA THR A 92 37.47 -28.90 2.10
C THR A 92 36.14 -28.54 1.44
N PRO A 93 35.09 -28.29 2.25
CA PRO A 93 33.83 -27.81 1.71
C PRO A 93 33.99 -26.40 1.13
N GLN A 94 33.35 -26.17 -0.01
CA GLN A 94 33.29 -24.86 -0.67
C GLN A 94 31.84 -24.52 -0.96
N LEU A 95 31.44 -23.32 -0.54
CA LEU A 95 30.11 -22.76 -0.70
C LEU A 95 30.13 -21.79 -1.88
N ASP A 96 29.44 -22.15 -2.95
CA ASP A 96 29.25 -21.33 -4.14
C ASP A 96 27.91 -20.59 -4.02
N VAL A 97 27.96 -19.28 -3.80
CA VAL A 97 26.77 -18.41 -3.77
C VAL A 97 26.66 -17.70 -5.10
N ILE A 98 25.59 -17.95 -5.85
CA ILE A 98 25.38 -17.44 -7.21
C ILE A 98 24.12 -16.58 -7.21
N ASN A 99 24.28 -15.28 -7.43
CA ASN A 99 23.17 -14.36 -7.60
C ASN A 99 22.72 -14.36 -9.06
N ARG A 100 21.60 -15.04 -9.38
CA ARG A 100 21.03 -15.04 -10.73
C ARG A 100 20.07 -13.88 -11.00
N SER A 101 19.87 -12.99 -10.04
CA SER A 101 19.02 -11.82 -10.24
C SER A 101 19.75 -10.72 -11.00
N SER A 102 18.98 -9.80 -11.57
CA SER A 102 19.46 -8.57 -12.20
C SER A 102 19.89 -7.49 -11.20
N HIS A 103 19.81 -7.78 -9.90
CA HIS A 103 20.08 -6.80 -8.85
C HIS A 103 21.16 -7.32 -7.90
N PRO A 104 21.98 -6.43 -7.31
CA PRO A 104 22.95 -6.86 -6.31
C PRO A 104 22.25 -7.32 -5.04
N VAL A 105 22.91 -8.25 -4.34
CA VAL A 105 22.57 -8.66 -2.98
C VAL A 105 23.62 -8.11 -2.04
N ARG A 106 23.18 -7.59 -0.91
CA ARG A 106 24.02 -6.93 0.09
C ARG A 106 24.10 -7.74 1.37
N GLU A 107 25.11 -7.45 2.17
CA GLU A 107 25.20 -7.94 3.56
C GLU A 107 25.08 -9.47 3.64
N LEU A 108 25.65 -10.16 2.66
CA LEU A 108 25.74 -11.62 2.68
C LEU A 108 26.51 -12.02 3.94
N ALA A 109 25.96 -12.94 4.69
CA ALA A 109 26.59 -13.58 5.83
C ALA A 109 26.23 -15.06 5.86
N ALA A 110 27.12 -15.92 6.34
CA ALA A 110 26.75 -17.30 6.64
C ALA A 110 26.98 -17.63 8.12
N THR A 111 26.14 -18.54 8.61
CA THR A 111 26.33 -19.18 9.90
C THR A 111 26.36 -20.70 9.70
N LEU A 112 27.19 -21.36 10.48
CA LEU A 112 27.33 -22.81 10.54
C LEU A 112 27.13 -23.21 12.01
N HIS A 113 26.08 -23.99 12.31
CA HIS A 113 25.67 -24.29 13.69
C HIS A 113 25.56 -23.04 14.58
N GLU A 114 24.95 -21.97 14.05
CA GLU A 114 24.76 -20.70 14.75
C GLU A 114 26.04 -19.91 15.05
N GLN A 115 27.19 -20.40 14.59
CA GLN A 115 28.45 -19.66 14.63
C GLN A 115 28.65 -18.92 13.31
N PRO A 116 29.04 -17.63 13.33
CA PRO A 116 29.32 -16.89 12.12
C PRO A 116 30.53 -17.47 11.40
N VAL A 117 30.46 -17.57 10.08
CA VAL A 117 31.57 -17.93 9.21
C VAL A 117 32.11 -16.64 8.59
N PRO A 118 33.13 -16.00 9.19
CA PRO A 118 33.57 -14.65 8.81
C PRO A 118 34.08 -14.58 7.36
N GLU A 119 34.53 -15.70 6.80
CA GLU A 119 34.97 -15.79 5.41
C GLU A 119 33.81 -15.56 4.42
N VAL A 120 32.58 -15.88 4.82
CA VAL A 120 31.36 -15.70 4.01
C VAL A 120 30.73 -14.36 4.36
N CYS A 121 31.32 -13.27 3.85
CA CYS A 121 30.79 -11.93 4.06
C CYS A 121 30.83 -11.00 2.82
N GLY A 122 29.98 -9.97 2.84
CA GLY A 122 29.99 -8.83 1.92
C GLY A 122 28.91 -8.89 0.84
N ASP A 123 29.13 -8.23 -0.28
CA ASP A 123 28.10 -8.11 -1.32
C ASP A 123 28.32 -9.13 -2.46
N VAL A 124 27.24 -9.41 -3.20
CA VAL A 124 27.25 -10.24 -4.42
C VAL A 124 26.55 -9.47 -5.54
N ASN A 125 27.31 -9.11 -6.58
CA ASN A 125 26.78 -8.37 -7.72
C ASN A 125 25.73 -9.18 -8.50
N ALA A 126 24.90 -8.47 -9.26
CA ALA A 126 23.92 -9.08 -10.17
C ALA A 126 24.59 -10.04 -11.17
N ALA A 127 23.95 -11.18 -11.44
CA ALA A 127 24.44 -12.21 -12.37
C ALA A 127 25.87 -12.71 -12.10
N THR A 128 26.37 -12.62 -10.86
CA THR A 128 27.71 -13.09 -10.47
C THR A 128 27.63 -14.13 -9.36
N GLY A 129 28.74 -14.80 -9.08
CA GLY A 129 28.86 -15.70 -7.95
C GLY A 129 30.16 -15.51 -7.19
N ARG A 130 30.17 -15.95 -5.94
CA ARG A 130 31.35 -16.00 -5.07
C ARG A 130 31.48 -17.40 -4.49
N THR A 131 32.71 -17.89 -4.47
CA THR A 131 33.06 -19.15 -3.80
C THR A 131 33.71 -18.83 -2.47
N PHE A 132 33.24 -19.48 -1.42
CA PHE A 132 33.80 -19.37 -0.08
C PHE A 132 34.31 -20.73 0.38
N THR A 133 35.49 -20.74 0.98
CA THR A 133 36.06 -21.97 1.57
C THR A 133 35.56 -22.08 3.01
N LEU A 134 34.96 -23.22 3.34
CA LEU A 134 34.49 -23.53 4.69
C LEU A 134 35.54 -24.35 5.45
N PRO A 135 35.47 -24.42 6.80
CA PRO A 135 36.40 -25.20 7.61
C PRO A 135 36.49 -26.66 7.14
N SER A 136 37.71 -27.12 6.91
CA SER A 136 37.97 -28.50 6.44
C SER A 136 37.73 -29.52 7.56
N GLY A 137 37.36 -30.75 7.18
CA GLY A 137 37.10 -31.81 8.14
C GLY A 137 37.05 -33.19 7.49
N ARG A 138 36.76 -34.21 8.28
CA ARG A 138 36.54 -35.57 7.77
C ARG A 138 35.27 -35.61 6.94
N SER A 139 35.29 -36.33 5.82
CA SER A 139 34.18 -36.32 4.84
C SER A 139 32.80 -36.61 5.45
N GLY A 140 32.68 -37.54 6.40
CA GLY A 140 31.41 -37.87 7.04
C GLY A 140 30.89 -36.78 7.99
N GLU A 141 31.79 -36.10 8.70
CA GLU A 141 31.43 -34.99 9.60
C GLU A 141 31.00 -33.77 8.79
N VAL A 142 31.74 -33.45 7.74
CA VAL A 142 31.47 -32.29 6.88
C VAL A 142 30.05 -32.37 6.31
N SER A 143 29.63 -33.49 5.73
CA SER A 143 28.27 -33.64 5.19
C SER A 143 27.16 -33.35 6.21
N ALA A 144 27.32 -33.77 7.47
CA ALA A 144 26.33 -33.51 8.52
C ALA A 144 26.27 -32.02 8.89
N ARG A 145 27.43 -31.36 9.00
CA ARG A 145 27.51 -29.92 9.35
C ARG A 145 26.93 -29.03 8.26
N LEU A 146 27.05 -29.46 7.02
CA LEU A 146 26.62 -28.70 5.85
C LEU A 146 25.11 -28.54 5.74
N ALA A 147 24.33 -29.45 6.30
CA ALA A 147 22.87 -29.31 6.40
C ALA A 147 22.46 -28.11 7.27
N ASP A 148 23.33 -27.69 8.20
CA ASP A 148 23.10 -26.59 9.14
C ASP A 148 23.66 -25.25 8.65
N VAL A 149 24.16 -25.18 7.41
CA VAL A 149 24.58 -23.91 6.81
C VAL A 149 23.34 -23.05 6.59
N ARG A 150 23.36 -21.84 7.14
CA ARG A 150 22.34 -20.82 6.92
C ARG A 150 22.99 -19.58 6.34
N LEU A 151 22.49 -19.13 5.21
CA LEU A 151 22.93 -17.91 4.54
C LEU A 151 21.92 -16.81 4.83
N SER A 152 22.35 -15.62 5.26
CA SER A 152 21.49 -14.44 5.34
C SER A 152 22.00 -13.35 4.40
N PHE A 153 21.07 -12.54 3.90
CA PHE A 153 21.38 -11.46 2.96
C PHE A 153 20.26 -10.45 2.85
N THR A 154 20.58 -9.26 2.33
CA THR A 154 19.63 -8.18 2.06
C THR A 154 19.43 -8.05 0.55
N ASP A 155 18.18 -8.11 0.09
CA ASP A 155 17.86 -7.94 -1.33
C ASP A 155 17.92 -6.46 -1.76
N ALA A 156 17.65 -6.19 -3.04
CA ALA A 156 17.71 -4.84 -3.58
C ALA A 156 16.58 -3.92 -3.11
N ALA A 157 15.47 -4.50 -2.61
CA ALA A 157 14.38 -3.76 -1.99
C ALA A 157 14.66 -3.49 -0.50
N GLY A 158 15.78 -3.98 0.04
CA GLY A 158 16.14 -3.84 1.45
C GLY A 158 15.46 -4.87 2.35
N ALA A 159 14.83 -5.91 1.80
CA ALA A 159 14.28 -6.97 2.63
C ALA A 159 15.39 -7.96 3.03
N TYR A 160 15.38 -8.34 4.30
CA TYR A 160 16.32 -9.30 4.86
C TYR A 160 15.80 -10.72 4.64
N TRP A 161 16.66 -11.62 4.20
CA TRP A 161 16.32 -12.99 3.86
C TRP A 161 17.31 -13.96 4.49
N ARG A 162 16.82 -15.15 4.83
CA ARG A 162 17.63 -16.31 5.18
C ARG A 162 17.33 -17.46 4.24
N ARG A 163 18.37 -18.07 3.71
CA ARG A 163 18.33 -19.33 2.96
C ARG A 163 18.93 -20.44 3.82
N ASP A 164 18.10 -21.41 4.13
CA ASP A 164 18.49 -22.62 4.86
C ASP A 164 19.21 -23.59 3.88
N GLY A 165 20.08 -24.46 4.39
CA GLY A 165 20.94 -25.34 3.56
C GLY A 165 20.18 -26.34 2.67
N ASP A 166 18.91 -26.59 2.97
CA ASP A 166 17.98 -27.39 2.17
C ASP A 166 17.23 -26.57 1.10
N GLY A 167 17.58 -25.29 0.95
CA GLY A 167 17.02 -24.37 -0.05
C GLY A 167 15.79 -23.58 0.41
N GLY A 168 15.30 -23.80 1.63
CA GLY A 168 14.18 -23.02 2.18
C GLY A 168 14.53 -21.54 2.33
N LEU A 169 13.54 -20.66 2.09
CA LEU A 169 13.70 -19.22 2.29
C LEU A 169 12.85 -18.74 3.47
N ARG A 170 13.33 -17.74 4.18
CA ARG A 170 12.59 -17.07 5.26
C ARG A 170 12.86 -15.59 5.19
N ARG A 171 11.80 -14.80 5.25
CA ARG A 171 11.93 -13.35 5.37
C ARG A 171 12.23 -12.97 6.81
N GLY A 172 13.24 -12.13 7.01
CA GLY A 172 13.57 -11.52 8.28
C GLY A 172 12.87 -10.18 8.45
N THR A 173 12.44 -9.89 9.67
CA THR A 173 12.07 -8.54 10.10
C THR A 173 12.98 -8.12 11.23
N GLU A 174 13.69 -7.01 11.04
CA GLU A 174 14.54 -6.44 12.08
C GLU A 174 13.74 -5.45 12.91
N ARG A 175 13.78 -5.61 14.23
CA ARG A 175 13.20 -4.67 15.18
C ARG A 175 14.12 -4.56 16.39
N ASP A 176 14.53 -3.34 16.73
CA ASP A 176 15.42 -3.07 17.86
C ASP A 176 16.75 -3.86 17.81
N GLY A 177 17.29 -4.07 16.59
CA GLY A 177 18.52 -4.84 16.35
C GLY A 177 18.35 -6.36 16.46
N VAL A 178 17.14 -6.84 16.72
CA VAL A 178 16.81 -8.27 16.77
C VAL A 178 16.10 -8.66 15.48
N THR A 179 16.68 -9.61 14.75
CA THR A 179 16.03 -10.19 13.58
C THR A 179 15.11 -11.34 14.00
N THR A 180 13.83 -11.20 13.71
CA THR A 180 12.85 -12.29 13.80
C THR A 180 12.61 -12.88 12.41
N TRP A 181 12.59 -14.20 12.33
CA TRP A 181 12.43 -14.92 11.06
C TRP A 181 10.99 -15.36 10.90
N GLY A 182 10.40 -15.05 9.74
CA GLY A 182 9.08 -15.47 9.36
C GLY A 182 8.95 -16.98 9.09
N PRO A 183 7.75 -17.39 8.63
CA PRO A 183 7.53 -18.76 8.18
C PRO A 183 8.48 -19.13 7.04
N ARG A 184 8.68 -20.43 6.85
CA ARG A 184 9.42 -20.94 5.71
C ARG A 184 8.60 -20.77 4.44
N GLU A 185 9.20 -20.15 3.44
CA GLU A 185 8.69 -19.96 2.10
C GLU A 185 9.44 -20.89 1.14
N GLU A 186 8.71 -21.52 0.22
CA GLU A 186 9.32 -22.36 -0.80
C GLU A 186 9.96 -21.47 -1.87
N PRO A 187 11.21 -21.76 -2.29
CA PRO A 187 11.82 -21.01 -3.38
C PRO A 187 10.99 -21.20 -4.65
N VAL A 188 10.81 -20.12 -5.41
CA VAL A 188 10.15 -20.20 -6.72
C VAL A 188 11.13 -20.85 -7.70
N ILE A 189 11.06 -22.18 -7.81
CA ILE A 189 11.88 -22.95 -8.76
C ILE A 189 11.34 -22.64 -10.17
N ARG A 190 11.98 -21.72 -10.87
CA ARG A 190 11.83 -21.60 -12.32
C ARG A 190 12.83 -22.55 -12.97
N ALA A 191 12.34 -23.45 -13.83
CA ALA A 191 13.20 -24.24 -14.70
C ALA A 191 14.02 -23.26 -15.55
N VAL A 192 15.31 -23.13 -15.26
CA VAL A 192 16.24 -22.38 -16.10
C VAL A 192 16.84 -23.39 -17.06
N ASP A 193 16.34 -23.44 -18.28
CA ASP A 193 16.76 -24.38 -19.35
C ASP A 193 18.15 -24.09 -19.94
N THR A 194 19.02 -23.35 -19.25
CA THR A 194 20.31 -22.93 -19.81
C THR A 194 21.48 -23.68 -19.15
N PRO A 195 22.19 -24.57 -19.87
CA PRO A 195 23.44 -25.14 -19.38
C PRO A 195 24.48 -24.03 -19.18
N TRP A 196 24.96 -23.93 -17.94
CA TRP A 196 25.84 -22.89 -17.36
C TRP A 196 27.25 -22.73 -17.98
N ALA A 197 27.55 -23.38 -19.10
CA ALA A 197 28.84 -23.23 -19.74
C ALA A 197 28.92 -21.88 -20.50
N ALA A 198 29.64 -20.93 -19.89
CA ALA A 198 30.12 -19.66 -20.46
C ALA A 198 29.11 -18.51 -20.59
N GLN A 199 29.16 -17.56 -19.63
CA GLN A 199 28.84 -16.15 -19.91
C GLN A 199 29.78 -15.22 -19.13
N PRO A 200 30.63 -14.42 -19.80
CA PRO A 200 31.36 -13.33 -19.18
C PRO A 200 30.43 -12.11 -18.97
N ALA A 201 30.56 -11.48 -17.79
CA ALA A 201 29.78 -10.32 -17.38
C ALA A 201 29.97 -9.13 -18.35
N THR A 202 28.87 -8.59 -18.87
CA THR A 202 28.88 -7.32 -19.62
C THR A 202 27.82 -6.37 -19.05
N SER A 203 28.24 -5.11 -18.96
CA SER A 203 27.75 -3.96 -18.20
C SER A 203 26.35 -3.44 -18.59
N ALA A 204 25.75 -2.72 -17.62
CA ALA A 204 24.39 -2.20 -17.52
C ALA A 204 23.91 -1.18 -18.60
N PRO A 205 22.58 -0.94 -18.70
CA PRO A 205 21.94 -0.18 -19.78
C PRO A 205 21.70 1.31 -19.47
N ALA A 206 21.58 2.14 -20.52
CA ALA A 206 21.23 3.56 -20.46
C ALA A 206 19.70 3.78 -20.35
N ARG A 207 19.27 4.70 -19.48
CA ARG A 207 17.88 5.19 -19.34
C ARG A 207 17.64 6.40 -20.25
N PRO A 208 16.48 6.51 -20.92
CA PRO A 208 15.97 7.78 -21.43
C PRO A 208 15.03 8.49 -20.43
N ALA A 209 15.09 9.82 -20.42
CA ALA A 209 14.25 10.73 -19.64
C ALA A 209 12.90 10.97 -20.34
N PHE A 210 11.83 11.15 -19.56
CA PHE A 210 10.50 11.50 -20.03
C PHE A 210 10.05 12.79 -19.36
N ASP A 211 9.81 13.83 -20.18
CA ASP A 211 9.19 15.11 -19.81
C ASP A 211 7.67 15.02 -20.00
N PHE A 212 6.91 15.65 -19.11
CA PHE A 212 5.49 15.96 -19.30
C PHE A 212 5.24 17.45 -19.04
N PRO A 213 4.46 18.15 -19.89
CA PRO A 213 4.13 19.55 -19.68
C PRO A 213 2.80 19.77 -18.94
N ASP A 214 2.78 20.82 -18.13
CA ASP A 214 1.63 21.40 -17.45
C ASP A 214 0.75 22.28 -18.37
N GLY A 215 -0.54 22.34 -18.04
CA GLY A 215 -1.56 23.25 -18.57
C GLY A 215 -2.94 22.57 -18.50
N VAL A 216 -4.07 23.19 -18.12
CA VAL A 216 -4.52 24.58 -18.23
C VAL A 216 -5.66 24.81 -17.20
N SER A 217 -5.81 26.06 -16.78
CA SER A 217 -6.85 26.62 -15.90
C SER A 217 -8.25 26.78 -16.53
N GLU A 218 -9.25 27.07 -15.68
CA GLU A 218 -10.37 28.05 -15.81
C GLU A 218 -11.74 27.48 -15.33
N SER A 219 -12.38 28.08 -14.30
CA SER A 219 -13.41 29.16 -14.30
C SER A 219 -14.81 28.66 -14.72
N ARG A 220 -15.99 29.09 -14.24
CA ARG A 220 -16.49 30.05 -13.25
C ARG A 220 -18.04 29.88 -13.19
N ALA A 221 -18.64 30.32 -12.08
CA ALA A 221 -19.96 30.96 -11.95
C ALA A 221 -21.29 30.18 -12.16
N GLY A 222 -22.20 30.37 -11.19
CA GLY A 222 -23.65 30.16 -11.34
C GLY A 222 -24.44 30.62 -10.11
N ARG A 223 -24.86 31.89 -10.08
CA ARG A 223 -25.78 32.50 -9.09
C ARG A 223 -27.22 32.06 -9.33
N ALA A 224 -28.01 31.90 -8.27
CA ALA A 224 -29.47 32.08 -8.31
C ALA A 224 -29.97 32.75 -7.01
N ARG A 225 -30.73 33.85 -7.16
CA ARG A 225 -31.46 34.56 -6.09
C ARG A 225 -32.93 34.13 -6.11
N PRO A 226 -33.63 33.96 -4.97
CA PRO A 226 -35.07 33.74 -4.98
C PRO A 226 -35.86 35.05 -4.78
N VAL A 227 -36.71 35.32 -5.76
CA VAL A 227 -37.65 36.46 -5.92
C VAL A 227 -38.91 36.34 -5.02
N ALA A 228 -38.97 35.40 -4.09
CA ALA A 228 -40.22 35.03 -3.41
C ALA A 228 -40.70 36.02 -2.32
N VAL A 229 -39.85 36.90 -1.81
CA VAL A 229 -40.20 37.77 -0.66
C VAL A 229 -41.03 38.99 -1.07
N VAL A 230 -40.89 39.47 -2.31
CA VAL A 230 -41.55 40.71 -2.78
C VAL A 230 -43.05 40.51 -3.02
N ALA A 231 -43.47 39.33 -3.46
CA ALA A 231 -44.88 39.05 -3.73
C ALA A 231 -45.73 38.95 -2.45
N LEU A 232 -45.16 38.47 -1.35
CA LEU A 232 -45.88 38.32 -0.08
C LEU A 232 -46.20 39.68 0.57
N VAL A 233 -45.26 40.63 0.48
CA VAL A 233 -45.45 41.99 1.03
C VAL A 233 -46.54 42.76 0.27
N ALA A 234 -46.61 42.60 -1.05
CA ALA A 234 -47.63 43.27 -1.87
C ALA A 234 -49.06 42.79 -1.53
N ALA A 235 -49.25 41.49 -1.27
CA ALA A 235 -50.57 40.95 -0.92
C ALA A 235 -51.07 41.44 0.45
N VAL A 236 -50.17 41.58 1.44
CA VAL A 236 -50.52 42.09 2.77
C VAL A 236 -50.91 43.58 2.70
N VAL A 237 -50.18 44.38 1.93
CA VAL A 237 -50.50 45.80 1.74
C VAL A 237 -51.86 45.98 1.04
N ALA A 238 -52.17 45.16 0.05
CA ALA A 238 -53.46 45.19 -0.64
C ALA A 238 -54.63 44.84 0.30
N ALA A 239 -54.47 43.83 1.15
CA ALA A 239 -55.50 43.44 2.12
C ALA A 239 -55.77 44.55 3.16
N VAL A 240 -54.72 45.22 3.64
CA VAL A 240 -54.86 46.37 4.57
C VAL A 240 -55.54 47.55 3.87
N ALA A 241 -55.20 47.83 2.61
CA ALA A 241 -55.82 48.93 1.85
C ALA A 241 -57.33 48.70 1.63
N VAL A 242 -57.75 47.47 1.34
CA VAL A 242 -59.18 47.12 1.19
C VAL A 242 -59.91 47.24 2.54
N ALA A 243 -59.30 46.80 3.64
CA ALA A 243 -59.89 46.96 4.97
C ALA A 243 -60.09 48.44 5.35
N VAL A 244 -59.13 49.31 5.02
CA VAL A 244 -59.22 50.77 5.25
C VAL A 244 -60.29 51.41 4.35
N ALA A 245 -60.43 50.94 3.11
CA ALA A 245 -61.43 51.46 2.17
C ALA A 245 -62.88 51.15 2.59
N VAL A 246 -63.12 50.00 3.24
CA VAL A 246 -64.44 49.61 3.76
C VAL A 246 -64.83 50.38 5.03
N LEU A 247 -63.87 51.05 5.67
CA LEU A 247 -64.03 51.84 6.90
C LEU A 247 -64.30 53.34 6.65
N ARG A 248 -64.28 53.79 5.39
CA ARG A 248 -64.70 55.14 4.97
C ARG A 248 -66.10 55.13 4.39
#